data_AF-S5TAQ7-F1
#
_entry.id   AF-S5TAQ7-F1
#
_cell.length_a   1.000
_cell.length_b   1.000
_cell.length_c   1.000
_cell.angle_alpha   90.00
_cell.angle_beta   90.00
_cell.angle_gamma   90.00
#
_symmetry.space_group_name_H-M   'P 1'
#
loop_
_entity.id
_entity.type
_entity.pdbx_description
1 polymer ?
#
loop_
_entity_poly.entity_id
_entity_poly.type
_entity_poly.pdbx_seq_one_letter_code
_entity_poly.pdbx_strand_id
1 'polypeptide(L)'
;MLGYPPPYPEELLYSTTARAGVHDGETSPKQLLDKVFNNRKVVATVDLPNHVLALAEQYPLALGLVTKTLISRHTLWPIYASFLPRERNKKLKKWMSGSSRGAVHLASGIAASKVKAKQRLFVCLECLKVQKQKYGECFWNRLWQVPLLKVCPAHGPLHTTSVELDGEHRHSYLPVEEAEILEPVKAAAVDSIFSHQTANLLQVQNEGISFSQWTAFYKWFASSQGCFYGRRVDHSKIHETVIQFWGKRWLANAGILPSETETSWLRGLFRKHRKSFSFAEHIVVISALSNGAISIGDAIDKASRMVINSEKVIQEKEPELITENQLSQDQIKWKQLLEQMPPKASRQQNSALYARLYRNHYDWLIYIDSVYHADYITVNKRVDWPQRDKQVTKELRHAYENLSEDLSAPRLSRTFLIHQLEHRATVEKNLHRLPRSSTLLSIYTESITEYQARRLTRAYFSMQERGQEIKRWSLLRQAGLSDERMTAIVAELLKEMLSEST
;
A
#
# COMPACT_ATOMS: atom_id res chain seq x y z
N MET A 1 24.76 -27.40 -1.35
CA MET A 1 23.57 -26.53 -1.44
C MET A 1 22.79 -26.98 -2.66
N LEU A 2 21.55 -27.44 -2.48
CA LEU A 2 20.75 -28.11 -3.53
C LEU A 2 20.10 -27.12 -4.53
N GLY A 3 20.36 -25.82 -4.38
CA GLY A 3 19.75 -24.75 -5.16
C GLY A 3 18.35 -24.38 -4.64
N TYR A 4 17.87 -23.19 -5.00
CA TYR A 4 16.53 -22.76 -4.64
C TYR A 4 15.48 -23.61 -5.41
N PRO A 5 14.50 -24.24 -4.75
CA PRO A 5 13.62 -25.22 -5.38
C PRO A 5 12.69 -24.53 -6.39
N PRO A 6 12.46 -25.12 -7.59
CA PRO A 6 11.50 -24.59 -8.54
C PRO A 6 10.06 -24.70 -7.97
N PRO A 7 9.21 -23.69 -8.18
CA PRO A 7 7.85 -23.71 -7.67
C PRO A 7 6.98 -24.72 -8.45
N TYR A 8 6.11 -25.43 -7.75
CA TYR A 8 5.09 -26.28 -8.36
C TYR A 8 3.95 -25.46 -8.97
N PRO A 9 3.14 -26.04 -9.88
CA PRO A 9 1.96 -25.37 -10.40
C PRO A 9 1.03 -24.88 -9.28
N GLU A 10 0.61 -23.62 -9.36
CA GLU A 10 -0.25 -22.94 -8.38
C GLU A 10 0.35 -22.76 -6.97
N GLU A 11 1.63 -23.09 -6.78
CA GLU A 11 2.33 -22.84 -5.52
C GLU A 11 2.63 -21.35 -5.32
N LEU A 12 2.49 -20.86 -4.08
CA LEU A 12 2.92 -19.51 -3.71
C LEU A 12 4.44 -19.40 -3.57
N LEU A 13 5.00 -18.24 -3.91
CA LEU A 13 6.39 -17.92 -3.59
C LEU A 13 6.69 -18.04 -2.08
N TYR A 14 5.70 -17.74 -1.22
CA TYR A 14 5.80 -18.01 0.22
C TYR A 14 6.13 -19.49 0.51
N SER A 15 5.44 -20.40 -0.16
CA SER A 15 5.63 -21.84 0.01
C SER A 15 6.97 -22.30 -0.55
N THR A 16 7.36 -21.80 -1.72
CA THR A 16 8.65 -22.13 -2.33
C THR A 16 9.81 -21.71 -1.42
N THR A 17 9.73 -20.52 -0.82
CA THR A 17 10.74 -20.08 0.16
C THR A 17 10.75 -20.97 1.40
N ALA A 18 9.58 -21.35 1.92
CA ALA A 18 9.50 -22.24 3.08
C ALA A 18 10.14 -23.61 2.81
N ARG A 19 9.84 -24.20 1.64
CA ARG A 19 10.44 -25.47 1.20
C ARG A 19 11.95 -25.37 0.99
N ALA A 20 12.45 -24.24 0.48
CA ALA A 20 13.89 -24.00 0.39
C ALA A 20 14.55 -24.13 1.77
N GLY A 21 13.91 -23.60 2.83
CA GLY A 21 14.36 -23.77 4.20
C GLY A 21 14.41 -25.24 4.62
N VAL A 22 13.35 -26.01 4.36
CA VAL A 22 13.31 -27.45 4.65
C VAL A 22 14.40 -28.23 3.90
N HIS A 23 14.55 -27.99 2.59
CA HIS A 23 15.52 -28.69 1.74
C HIS A 23 16.97 -28.43 2.16
N ASP A 24 17.23 -27.24 2.70
CA ASP A 24 18.54 -26.84 3.19
C ASP A 24 18.76 -27.14 4.70
N GLY A 25 17.76 -27.69 5.39
CA GLY A 25 17.81 -27.94 6.84
C GLY A 25 17.91 -26.65 7.67
N GLU A 26 17.41 -25.54 7.15
CA GLU A 26 17.53 -24.22 7.77
C GLU A 26 16.46 -24.02 8.85
N THR A 27 16.89 -23.93 10.10
CA THR A 27 15.99 -23.75 11.26
C THR A 27 15.79 -22.30 11.65
N SER A 28 16.61 -21.38 11.14
CA SER A 28 16.54 -19.96 11.50
C SER A 28 15.89 -19.15 10.37
N PRO A 29 14.75 -18.48 10.63
CA PRO A 29 14.12 -17.60 9.64
C PRO A 29 15.09 -16.55 9.10
N LYS A 30 15.98 -16.00 9.94
CA LYS A 30 16.93 -14.96 9.51
C LYS A 30 18.01 -15.51 8.58
N GLN A 31 18.49 -16.73 8.81
CA GLN A 31 19.49 -17.35 7.94
C GLN A 31 18.86 -17.74 6.59
N LEU A 32 17.61 -18.22 6.60
CA LEU A 32 16.85 -18.43 5.35
C LEU A 32 16.73 -17.12 4.55
N LEU A 33 16.40 -16.01 5.21
CA LEU A 33 16.29 -14.70 4.56
C LEU A 33 17.63 -14.19 4.00
N ASP A 34 18.75 -14.39 4.69
CA ASP A 34 20.08 -14.06 4.16
C ASP A 34 20.38 -14.87 2.91
N LYS A 35 20.10 -16.17 2.96
CA LYS A 35 20.41 -17.09 1.86
C LYS A 35 19.58 -16.81 0.61
N VAL A 36 18.28 -16.58 0.79
CA VAL A 36 17.32 -16.42 -0.31
C VAL A 36 17.26 -14.99 -0.82
N PHE A 37 17.39 -13.98 0.04
CA PHE A 37 17.18 -12.58 -0.35
C PHE A 37 18.39 -11.67 -0.09
N ASN A 38 19.44 -12.17 0.55
CA ASN A 38 20.52 -11.34 1.09
C ASN A 38 19.99 -10.17 1.95
N ASN A 39 18.90 -10.42 2.69
CA ASN A 39 18.19 -9.38 3.44
C ASN A 39 17.31 -9.94 4.57
N ARG A 40 17.76 -9.81 5.82
CA ARG A 40 17.05 -10.25 7.05
C ARG A 40 15.74 -9.52 7.37
N LYS A 41 15.36 -8.49 6.60
CA LYS A 41 14.18 -7.64 6.88
C LYS A 41 13.01 -7.93 5.93
N VAL A 42 13.15 -8.90 5.02
CA VAL A 42 12.06 -9.30 4.12
C VAL A 42 10.91 -9.86 4.93
N VAL A 43 9.71 -9.34 4.68
CA VAL A 43 8.47 -9.79 5.31
C VAL A 43 7.89 -10.92 4.46
N ALA A 44 7.39 -11.97 5.11
CA ALA A 44 6.82 -13.14 4.47
C ALA A 44 5.40 -12.86 3.93
N THR A 45 5.29 -11.91 3.01
CA THR A 45 4.04 -11.50 2.37
C THR A 45 3.50 -12.57 1.43
N VAL A 46 2.25 -12.98 1.63
CA VAL A 46 1.58 -14.05 0.86
C VAL A 46 0.98 -13.56 -0.46
N ASP A 47 0.40 -12.36 -0.46
CA ASP A 47 -0.39 -11.88 -1.60
C ASP A 47 0.46 -11.25 -2.70
N LEU A 48 1.06 -10.09 -2.42
CA LEU A 48 1.85 -9.27 -3.34
C LEU A 48 3.25 -9.04 -2.74
N PRO A 49 4.13 -10.05 -2.75
CA PRO A 49 5.46 -9.95 -2.16
C PRO A 49 6.36 -8.95 -2.91
N ASN A 50 7.36 -8.46 -2.18
CA ASN A 50 8.49 -7.72 -2.71
C ASN A 50 9.68 -8.67 -2.98
N HIS A 51 10.73 -8.15 -3.61
CA HIS A 51 12.00 -8.85 -3.85
C HIS A 51 11.89 -10.07 -4.78
N VAL A 52 10.87 -10.11 -5.66
CA VAL A 52 10.68 -11.24 -6.58
C VAL A 52 11.84 -11.37 -7.58
N LEU A 53 12.55 -10.28 -7.89
CA LEU A 53 13.75 -10.35 -8.74
C LEU A 53 14.86 -11.20 -8.10
N ALA A 54 15.10 -11.06 -6.79
CA ALA A 54 16.10 -11.84 -6.07
C ALA A 54 15.79 -13.35 -6.08
N LEU A 55 14.50 -13.71 -6.14
CA LEU A 55 14.08 -15.11 -6.34
C LEU A 55 14.33 -15.57 -7.78
N ALA A 56 14.00 -14.73 -8.76
CA ALA A 56 14.21 -15.05 -10.17
C ALA A 56 15.68 -15.27 -10.53
N GLU A 57 16.59 -14.49 -9.92
CA GLU A 57 18.05 -14.57 -10.14
C GLU A 57 18.68 -15.86 -9.59
N GLN A 58 17.96 -16.62 -8.77
CA GLN A 58 18.42 -17.92 -8.26
C GLN A 58 18.20 -19.05 -9.28
N TYR A 59 17.44 -18.81 -10.35
CA TYR A 59 17.14 -19.82 -11.36
C TYR A 59 17.94 -19.61 -12.65
N PRO A 60 18.40 -20.69 -13.30
CA PRO A 60 18.89 -20.61 -14.67
C PRO A 60 17.82 -20.08 -15.63
N LEU A 61 18.22 -19.22 -16.57
CA LEU A 61 17.31 -18.62 -17.57
C LEU A 61 16.50 -19.67 -18.37
N ALA A 62 17.06 -20.86 -18.57
CA ALA A 62 16.42 -21.97 -19.29
C ALA A 62 15.11 -22.46 -18.66
N LEU A 63 14.89 -22.22 -17.36
CA LEU A 63 13.65 -22.61 -16.67
C LEU A 63 12.48 -21.65 -16.93
N GLY A 64 12.73 -20.47 -17.51
CA GLY A 64 11.69 -19.47 -17.77
C GLY A 64 11.05 -18.86 -16.50
N LEU A 65 11.64 -19.12 -15.33
CA LEU A 65 11.22 -18.62 -14.00
C LEU A 65 11.67 -17.17 -13.76
N VAL A 66 11.47 -16.31 -14.75
CA VAL A 66 11.78 -14.89 -14.68
C VAL A 66 10.76 -14.15 -13.80
N THR A 67 11.11 -12.95 -13.33
CA THR A 67 10.29 -12.14 -12.42
C THR A 67 8.84 -11.98 -12.89
N LYS A 68 8.60 -11.75 -14.20
CA LYS A 68 7.24 -11.63 -14.75
C LYS A 68 6.43 -12.92 -14.56
N THR A 69 7.05 -14.09 -14.78
CA THR A 69 6.42 -15.40 -14.63
C THR A 69 6.15 -15.72 -13.16
N LEU A 70 7.11 -15.45 -12.27
CA LEU A 70 6.94 -15.66 -10.83
C LEU A 70 5.78 -14.81 -10.28
N ILE A 71 5.70 -13.52 -10.65
CA ILE A 71 4.60 -12.65 -10.25
C ILE A 71 3.25 -13.18 -10.78
N SER A 72 3.16 -13.58 -12.05
CA SER A 72 1.87 -13.97 -12.63
C SER A 72 1.37 -15.35 -12.20
N ARG A 73 2.28 -16.30 -11.92
CA ARG A 73 1.91 -17.70 -11.63
C ARG A 73 2.02 -18.10 -10.16
N HIS A 74 2.83 -17.39 -9.37
CA HIS A 74 3.16 -17.81 -8.00
C HIS A 74 2.84 -16.73 -6.94
N THR A 75 2.02 -15.73 -7.30
CA THR A 75 1.49 -14.72 -6.37
C THR A 75 -0.01 -14.52 -6.59
N LEU A 76 -0.64 -13.69 -5.75
CA LEU A 76 -2.04 -13.28 -5.92
C LEU A 76 -2.21 -12.08 -6.85
N TRP A 77 -1.16 -11.57 -7.50
CA TRP A 77 -1.27 -10.45 -8.45
C TRP A 77 -2.40 -10.59 -9.50
N PRO A 78 -2.67 -11.77 -10.10
CA PRO A 78 -3.71 -11.92 -11.11
C PRO A 78 -5.11 -11.50 -10.66
N ILE A 79 -5.46 -11.68 -9.38
CA ILE A 79 -6.80 -11.29 -8.89
C ILE A 79 -7.00 -9.78 -8.86
N TYR A 80 -5.92 -8.99 -8.91
CA TYR A 80 -5.98 -7.53 -8.93
C TYR A 80 -5.80 -6.98 -10.34
N ALA A 81 -4.99 -7.64 -11.16
CA ALA A 81 -4.49 -7.13 -12.42
C ALA A 81 -5.58 -6.57 -13.34
N SER A 82 -6.65 -7.34 -13.57
CA SER A 82 -7.73 -6.98 -14.50
C SER A 82 -8.56 -5.77 -14.06
N PHE A 83 -8.51 -5.39 -12.78
CA PHE A 83 -9.33 -4.31 -12.21
C PHE A 83 -8.53 -3.01 -11.99
N LEU A 84 -7.26 -3.02 -12.40
CA LEU A 84 -6.36 -1.87 -12.34
C LEU A 84 -5.99 -1.40 -13.76
N PRO A 85 -5.79 -0.09 -13.98
CA PRO A 85 -5.25 0.41 -15.25
C PRO A 85 -3.84 -0.12 -15.52
N ARG A 86 -3.49 -0.30 -16.80
CA ARG A 86 -2.19 -0.86 -17.23
C ARG A 86 -0.98 -0.18 -16.60
N GLU A 87 -0.97 1.15 -16.58
CA GLU A 87 0.14 1.92 -15.99
C GLU A 87 0.29 1.68 -14.48
N ARG A 88 -0.82 1.43 -13.77
CA ARG A 88 -0.78 1.05 -12.36
C ARG A 88 -0.20 -0.35 -12.20
N ASN A 89 -0.62 -1.32 -13.02
CA ASN A 89 -0.03 -2.66 -13.00
C ASN A 89 1.47 -2.67 -13.30
N LYS A 90 1.95 -1.85 -14.24
CA LYS A 90 3.39 -1.69 -14.49
C LYS A 90 4.14 -1.23 -13.23
N LYS A 91 3.61 -0.22 -12.52
CA LYS A 91 4.18 0.25 -11.25
C LYS A 91 4.18 -0.83 -10.17
N LEU A 92 3.07 -1.54 -10.00
CA LEU A 92 2.95 -2.66 -9.05
C LEU A 92 4.00 -3.73 -9.33
N LYS A 93 4.13 -4.18 -10.58
CA LYS A 93 5.14 -5.18 -10.96
C LYS A 93 6.56 -4.69 -10.64
N LYS A 94 6.90 -3.45 -10.99
CA LYS A 94 8.21 -2.86 -10.67
C LYS A 94 8.51 -2.87 -9.17
N TRP A 95 7.51 -2.52 -8.36
CA TRP A 95 7.64 -2.54 -6.91
C TRP A 95 7.75 -3.95 -6.33
N MET A 96 6.96 -4.91 -6.80
CA MET A 96 7.05 -6.32 -6.42
C MET A 96 8.40 -6.94 -6.80
N SER A 97 8.99 -6.54 -7.94
CA SER A 97 10.33 -6.97 -8.32
C SER A 97 11.40 -6.55 -7.31
N GLY A 98 11.30 -5.31 -6.80
CA GLY A 98 12.28 -4.70 -5.89
C GLY A 98 11.75 -4.53 -4.47
N SER A 99 12.00 -3.37 -3.86
CA SER A 99 11.45 -3.00 -2.55
C SER A 99 10.54 -1.80 -2.66
N SER A 100 9.42 -1.79 -1.92
CA SER A 100 8.40 -0.76 -2.05
C SER A 100 7.92 -0.14 -0.73
N ARG A 101 8.43 -0.60 0.42
CA ARG A 101 7.97 -0.20 1.78
C ARG A 101 6.43 -0.10 1.92
N GLY A 102 5.68 -1.05 1.33
CA GLY A 102 4.21 -1.09 1.38
C GLY A 102 3.46 -0.36 0.26
N ALA A 103 4.15 0.33 -0.65
CA ALA A 103 3.51 1.02 -1.78
C ALA A 103 2.67 0.09 -2.69
N VAL A 104 3.03 -1.20 -2.80
CA VAL A 104 2.28 -2.20 -3.58
C VAL A 104 0.85 -2.38 -3.05
N HIS A 105 0.69 -2.62 -1.75
CA HIS A 105 -0.63 -2.80 -1.11
C HIS A 105 -1.49 -1.53 -1.13
N LEU A 106 -0.87 -0.36 -1.01
CA LEU A 106 -1.58 0.92 -1.11
C LEU A 106 -2.10 1.15 -2.54
N ALA A 107 -1.23 0.99 -3.54
CA ALA A 107 -1.56 1.29 -4.93
C ALA A 107 -2.46 0.23 -5.60
N SER A 108 -2.39 -1.03 -5.16
CA SER A 108 -3.32 -2.08 -5.57
C SER A 108 -4.74 -1.85 -5.04
N GLY A 109 -4.91 -1.00 -4.03
CA GLY A 109 -6.20 -0.73 -3.40
C GLY A 109 -6.57 -1.74 -2.31
N ILE A 110 -5.68 -2.70 -1.98
CA ILE A 110 -5.90 -3.68 -0.91
C ILE A 110 -6.13 -2.97 0.43
N ALA A 111 -5.31 -1.96 0.75
CA ALA A 111 -5.43 -1.21 2.00
C ALA A 111 -6.75 -0.44 2.14
N ALA A 112 -7.40 -0.10 1.02
CA ALA A 112 -8.69 0.61 0.98
C ALA A 112 -9.86 -0.34 0.66
N SER A 113 -9.59 -1.63 0.49
CA SER A 113 -10.59 -2.63 0.11
C SER A 113 -11.57 -2.87 1.26
N LYS A 114 -12.85 -3.03 0.91
CA LYS A 114 -13.87 -3.51 1.85
C LYS A 114 -13.68 -4.98 2.21
N VAL A 115 -13.07 -5.74 1.29
CA VAL A 115 -12.75 -7.15 1.48
C VAL A 115 -11.48 -7.25 2.31
N LYS A 116 -11.61 -7.83 3.50
CA LYS A 116 -10.49 -8.03 4.42
C LYS A 116 -9.55 -9.12 3.93
N ALA A 117 -8.25 -8.91 4.14
CA ALA A 117 -7.24 -9.94 3.94
C ALA A 117 -7.46 -11.12 4.89
N LYS A 118 -6.95 -12.30 4.52
CA LYS A 118 -6.90 -13.45 5.42
C LYS A 118 -5.90 -13.17 6.54
N GLN A 119 -6.23 -13.63 7.74
CA GLN A 119 -5.35 -13.50 8.92
C GLN A 119 -4.51 -14.77 9.14
N ARG A 120 -4.91 -15.88 8.53
CA ARG A 120 -4.27 -17.20 8.65
C ARG A 120 -4.17 -17.85 7.28
N LEU A 121 -3.24 -18.79 7.13
CA LEU A 121 -3.17 -19.64 5.93
C LEU A 121 -4.25 -20.74 5.97
N PHE A 122 -4.74 -21.10 4.79
CA PHE A 122 -5.78 -22.09 4.60
C PHE A 122 -5.27 -23.27 3.79
N VAL A 123 -5.83 -24.45 3.99
CA VAL A 123 -5.51 -25.67 3.25
C VAL A 123 -6.76 -26.42 2.80
N CYS A 124 -6.58 -27.28 1.81
CA CYS A 124 -7.54 -28.30 1.42
C CYS A 124 -6.91 -29.67 1.67
N LEU A 125 -7.48 -30.46 2.57
CA LEU A 125 -6.88 -31.74 3.01
C LEU A 125 -6.71 -32.74 1.86
N GLU A 126 -7.68 -32.82 0.97
CA GLU A 126 -7.68 -33.71 -0.18
C GLU A 126 -6.62 -33.25 -1.20
N CYS A 127 -6.49 -31.94 -1.42
CA CYS A 127 -5.41 -31.43 -2.25
C CYS A 127 -4.04 -31.71 -1.65
N LEU A 128 -3.86 -31.62 -0.32
CA LEU A 128 -2.60 -31.97 0.32
C LEU A 128 -2.24 -33.44 0.10
N LYS A 129 -3.21 -34.37 0.21
CA LYS A 129 -3.01 -35.80 -0.12
C LYS A 129 -2.54 -35.97 -1.57
N VAL A 130 -3.21 -35.30 -2.52
CA VAL A 130 -2.85 -35.33 -3.95
C VAL A 130 -1.45 -34.74 -4.19
N GLN A 131 -1.12 -33.62 -3.54
CA GLN A 131 0.21 -33.02 -3.62
C GLN A 131 1.28 -33.97 -3.10
N LYS A 132 1.10 -34.54 -1.91
CA LYS A 132 2.04 -35.48 -1.30
C LYS A 132 2.25 -36.71 -2.18
N GLN A 133 1.19 -37.28 -2.73
CA GLN A 133 1.27 -38.43 -3.63
C GLN A 133 1.99 -38.10 -4.95
N LYS A 134 1.75 -36.92 -5.51
CA LYS A 134 2.28 -36.53 -6.83
C LYS A 134 3.71 -35.98 -6.78
N TYR A 135 4.05 -35.24 -5.73
CA TYR A 135 5.27 -34.46 -5.64
C TYR A 135 6.20 -34.90 -4.50
N GLY A 136 5.74 -35.76 -3.59
CA GLY A 136 6.51 -36.21 -2.42
C GLY A 136 6.51 -35.22 -1.24
N GLU A 137 6.00 -34.02 -1.42
CA GLU A 137 5.91 -32.96 -0.41
C GLU A 137 4.66 -32.09 -0.63
N CYS A 138 4.20 -31.41 0.42
CA CYS A 138 3.03 -30.52 0.38
C CYS A 138 3.45 -29.07 0.14
N PHE A 139 2.52 -28.25 -0.36
CA PHE A 139 2.80 -26.83 -0.59
C PHE A 139 1.54 -25.95 -0.50
N TRP A 140 1.74 -24.68 -0.10
CA TRP A 140 0.64 -23.72 -0.03
C TRP A 140 0.18 -23.32 -1.41
N ASN A 141 -1.02 -23.75 -1.78
CA ASN A 141 -1.65 -23.35 -3.03
C ASN A 141 -2.16 -21.91 -2.93
N ARG A 142 -1.91 -21.11 -3.96
CA ARG A 142 -2.29 -19.69 -4.01
C ARG A 142 -3.80 -19.47 -3.97
N LEU A 143 -4.59 -20.35 -4.59
CA LEU A 143 -6.05 -20.22 -4.62
C LEU A 143 -6.62 -20.17 -3.21
N TRP A 144 -6.16 -21.04 -2.32
CA TRP A 144 -6.66 -21.11 -0.93
C TRP A 144 -6.43 -19.82 -0.16
N GLN A 145 -5.47 -18.98 -0.56
CA GLN A 145 -5.15 -17.75 0.16
C GLN A 145 -5.89 -16.52 -0.38
N VAL A 146 -6.70 -16.66 -1.44
CA VAL A 146 -7.51 -15.55 -1.96
C VAL A 146 -8.53 -15.10 -0.91
N PRO A 147 -8.66 -13.79 -0.64
CA PRO A 147 -9.68 -13.28 0.28
C PRO A 147 -11.10 -13.75 -0.06
N LEU A 148 -11.91 -14.00 0.97
CA LEU A 148 -13.27 -14.58 0.90
C LEU A 148 -13.37 -16.03 0.42
N LEU A 149 -12.30 -16.64 -0.10
CA LEU A 149 -12.37 -18.03 -0.54
C LEU A 149 -12.42 -18.98 0.67
N LYS A 150 -13.54 -19.70 0.81
CA LYS A 150 -13.79 -20.67 1.89
C LYS A 150 -13.85 -22.12 1.44
N VAL A 151 -13.99 -22.34 0.13
CA VAL A 151 -14.24 -23.63 -0.48
C VAL A 151 -13.17 -23.88 -1.55
N CYS A 152 -12.54 -25.03 -1.54
CA CYS A 152 -11.80 -25.57 -2.66
C CYS A 152 -12.80 -25.97 -3.77
N PRO A 153 -12.64 -25.49 -5.01
CA PRO A 153 -13.55 -25.87 -6.10
C PRO A 153 -13.65 -27.38 -6.33
N ALA A 154 -12.59 -28.12 -6.00
CA ALA A 154 -12.50 -29.56 -6.23
C ALA A 154 -13.04 -30.42 -5.08
N HIS A 155 -12.91 -29.97 -3.82
CA HIS A 155 -13.06 -30.87 -2.65
C HIS A 155 -13.93 -30.32 -1.51
N GLY A 156 -14.44 -29.08 -1.60
CA GLY A 156 -15.33 -28.53 -0.57
C GLY A 156 -14.62 -27.60 0.43
N PRO A 157 -15.17 -27.43 1.65
CA PRO A 157 -14.68 -26.45 2.63
C PRO A 157 -13.17 -26.55 2.91
N LEU A 158 -12.51 -25.40 2.98
CA LEU A 158 -11.11 -25.30 3.39
C LEU A 158 -10.99 -25.37 4.91
N HIS A 159 -9.80 -25.73 5.38
CA HIS A 159 -9.41 -25.66 6.78
C HIS A 159 -8.52 -24.44 7.02
N THR A 160 -8.66 -23.80 8.18
CA THR A 160 -7.67 -22.83 8.66
C THR A 160 -6.47 -23.57 9.27
N THR A 161 -5.38 -22.84 9.47
CA THR A 161 -4.17 -23.38 10.13
C THR A 161 -3.72 -22.49 11.29
N SER A 162 -2.76 -22.97 12.07
CA SER A 162 -2.09 -22.18 13.12
C SER A 162 -1.20 -21.05 12.57
N VAL A 163 -0.91 -21.03 11.26
CA VAL A 163 -0.02 -20.02 10.65
C VAL A 163 -0.74 -18.69 10.49
N GLU A 164 -0.36 -17.70 11.31
CA GLU A 164 -0.87 -16.33 11.27
C GLU A 164 -0.03 -15.41 10.37
N LEU A 165 -0.69 -14.52 9.62
CA LEU A 165 -0.04 -13.64 8.64
C LEU A 165 0.39 -12.28 9.22
N ASP A 166 -0.26 -11.82 10.29
CA ASP A 166 -0.01 -10.51 10.92
C ASP A 166 0.62 -10.63 12.33
N GLY A 167 1.22 -11.77 12.65
CA GLY A 167 1.79 -12.07 13.98
C GLY A 167 3.24 -11.59 14.20
N GLU A 168 3.78 -11.88 15.38
CA GLU A 168 5.17 -11.56 15.77
C GLU A 168 6.22 -12.17 14.81
N HIS A 169 5.86 -13.27 14.15
CA HIS A 169 6.69 -14.01 13.19
C HIS A 169 6.49 -13.60 11.73
N ARG A 170 6.19 -12.33 11.46
CA ARG A 170 5.98 -11.78 10.08
C ARG A 170 7.15 -11.98 9.09
N HIS A 171 8.30 -12.47 9.55
CA HIS A 171 9.50 -12.74 8.75
C HIS A 171 9.69 -14.25 8.49
N SER A 172 8.84 -15.11 9.06
CA SER A 172 8.95 -16.56 8.95
C SER A 172 8.14 -17.11 7.78
N TYR A 173 8.81 -17.91 6.96
CA TYR A 173 8.18 -18.72 5.91
C TYR A 173 8.03 -20.14 6.45
N LEU A 174 6.80 -20.58 6.69
CA LEU A 174 6.51 -21.86 7.32
C LEU A 174 6.03 -22.88 6.28
N PRO A 175 6.58 -24.11 6.23
CA PRO A 175 6.09 -25.16 5.35
C PRO A 175 4.73 -25.68 5.82
N VAL A 176 4.01 -26.42 4.97
CA VAL A 176 2.69 -26.95 5.31
C VAL A 176 2.78 -27.95 6.46
N GLU A 177 3.85 -28.75 6.50
CA GLU A 177 4.10 -29.81 7.47
C GLU A 177 4.27 -29.30 8.91
N GLU A 178 4.66 -28.04 9.08
CA GLU A 178 4.78 -27.39 10.40
C GLU A 178 3.46 -26.74 10.86
N ALA A 179 2.47 -26.65 9.98
CA ALA A 179 1.20 -26.02 10.30
C ALA A 179 0.24 -27.01 10.98
N GLU A 180 -0.28 -26.61 12.14
CA GLU A 180 -1.40 -27.33 12.75
C GLU A 180 -2.67 -27.03 11.94
N ILE A 181 -3.38 -28.08 11.55
CA ILE A 181 -4.63 -27.97 10.81
C ILE A 181 -5.78 -27.82 11.81
N LEU A 182 -6.56 -26.78 11.62
CA LEU A 182 -7.69 -26.43 12.48
C LEU A 182 -9.01 -26.82 11.83
N GLU A 183 -10.11 -26.38 12.44
CA GLU A 183 -11.46 -26.68 12.01
C GLU A 183 -11.78 -26.20 10.58
N PRO A 184 -12.68 -26.91 9.86
CA PRO A 184 -13.15 -26.48 8.56
C PRO A 184 -13.92 -25.18 8.65
N VAL A 185 -13.76 -24.36 7.63
CA VAL A 185 -14.40 -23.06 7.52
C VAL A 185 -15.88 -23.26 7.21
N LYS A 186 -16.76 -22.57 7.95
CA LYS A 186 -18.20 -22.58 7.67
C LYS A 186 -18.49 -21.97 6.29
N ALA A 187 -18.89 -22.83 5.35
CA ALA A 187 -19.24 -22.48 3.99
C ALA A 187 -20.74 -22.63 3.73
N ALA A 188 -21.28 -21.78 2.87
CA ALA A 188 -22.62 -21.87 2.28
C ALA A 188 -22.52 -22.34 0.82
N ALA A 189 -23.62 -22.80 0.24
CA ALA A 189 -23.65 -23.25 -1.16
C ALA A 189 -23.13 -22.19 -2.15
N VAL A 190 -23.44 -20.91 -1.90
CA VAL A 190 -22.96 -19.79 -2.73
C VAL A 190 -21.44 -19.59 -2.70
N ASP A 191 -20.75 -20.07 -1.65
CA ASP A 191 -19.28 -20.00 -1.59
C ASP A 191 -18.63 -20.85 -2.70
N SER A 192 -19.29 -21.92 -3.17
CA SER A 192 -18.82 -22.70 -4.32
C SER A 192 -18.85 -21.88 -5.60
N ILE A 193 -19.88 -21.05 -5.82
CA ILE A 193 -19.96 -20.17 -7.00
C ILE A 193 -18.81 -19.16 -6.98
N PHE A 194 -18.59 -18.50 -5.84
CA PHE A 194 -17.48 -17.55 -5.67
C PHE A 194 -16.13 -18.23 -5.88
N SER A 195 -15.98 -19.47 -5.41
CA SER A 195 -14.75 -20.25 -5.52
C SER A 195 -14.39 -20.57 -6.97
N HIS A 196 -15.35 -21.05 -7.78
CA HIS A 196 -15.13 -21.32 -9.19
C HIS A 196 -14.77 -20.07 -9.99
N GLN A 197 -15.45 -18.96 -9.71
CA GLN A 197 -15.14 -17.66 -10.33
C GLN A 197 -13.73 -17.19 -9.97
N THR A 198 -13.32 -17.36 -8.72
CA THR A 198 -11.97 -16.99 -8.25
C THR A 198 -10.89 -17.87 -8.88
N ALA A 199 -11.12 -19.18 -8.99
CA ALA A 199 -10.21 -20.10 -9.66
C ALA A 199 -10.03 -19.74 -11.14
N ASN A 200 -11.13 -19.41 -11.84
CA ASN A 200 -11.09 -18.90 -13.21
C ASN A 200 -10.27 -17.59 -13.29
N LEU A 201 -10.50 -16.64 -12.39
CA LEU A 201 -9.79 -15.36 -12.34
C LEU A 201 -8.27 -15.51 -12.22
N LEU A 202 -7.78 -16.45 -11.41
CA LEU A 202 -6.34 -16.70 -11.24
C LEU A 202 -5.64 -17.19 -12.51
N GLN A 203 -6.40 -17.74 -13.46
CA GLN A 203 -5.89 -18.20 -14.76
C GLN A 203 -5.92 -17.10 -15.83
N VAL A 204 -6.62 -15.98 -15.57
CA VAL A 204 -6.74 -14.88 -16.53
C VAL A 204 -5.42 -14.11 -16.63
N GLN A 205 -4.88 -14.05 -17.85
CA GLN A 205 -3.72 -13.22 -18.16
C GLN A 205 -4.17 -11.88 -18.75
N ASN A 206 -4.17 -10.84 -17.92
CA ASN A 206 -4.51 -9.49 -18.35
C ASN A 206 -3.55 -8.48 -17.70
N GLU A 207 -3.04 -7.52 -18.46
CA GLU A 207 -2.10 -6.51 -17.96
C GLU A 207 -2.78 -5.23 -17.45
N GLY A 208 -4.11 -5.18 -17.46
CA GLY A 208 -4.93 -4.11 -16.92
C GLY A 208 -5.98 -3.62 -17.91
N ILE A 209 -7.14 -3.24 -17.36
CA ILE A 209 -8.29 -2.69 -18.08
C ILE A 209 -8.54 -1.28 -17.57
N SER A 210 -8.82 -0.34 -18.48
CA SER A 210 -9.05 1.05 -18.13
C SER A 210 -10.42 1.26 -17.47
N PHE A 211 -10.58 2.38 -16.76
CA PHE A 211 -11.87 2.75 -16.17
C PHE A 211 -12.95 3.00 -17.22
N SER A 212 -12.58 3.53 -18.39
CA SER A 212 -13.52 3.73 -19.50
C SER A 212 -13.98 2.40 -20.11
N GLN A 213 -13.10 1.41 -20.22
CA GLN A 213 -13.47 0.05 -20.64
C GLN A 213 -14.44 -0.60 -19.65
N TRP A 214 -14.15 -0.55 -18.34
CA TRP A 214 -15.07 -1.07 -17.33
C TRP A 214 -16.41 -0.32 -17.30
N THR A 215 -16.40 1.00 -17.51
CA THR A 215 -17.64 1.80 -17.63
C THR A 215 -18.47 1.34 -18.84
N ALA A 216 -17.84 1.14 -19.99
CA ALA A 216 -18.50 0.64 -21.19
C ALA A 216 -19.03 -0.78 -20.98
N PHE A 217 -18.24 -1.64 -20.34
CA PHE A 217 -18.63 -3.00 -19.98
C PHE A 217 -19.89 -3.02 -19.12
N TYR A 218 -19.91 -2.31 -17.98
CA TYR A 218 -21.07 -2.36 -17.09
C TYR A 218 -22.31 -1.71 -17.68
N LYS A 219 -22.16 -0.70 -18.54
CA LYS A 219 -23.28 -0.14 -19.31
C LYS A 219 -23.87 -1.18 -20.28
N TRP A 220 -23.02 -1.87 -21.03
CA TRP A 220 -23.44 -2.97 -21.91
C TRP A 220 -24.03 -4.13 -21.12
N PHE A 221 -23.39 -4.52 -20.01
CA PHE A 221 -23.77 -5.66 -19.19
C PHE A 221 -25.16 -5.46 -18.58
N ALA A 222 -25.42 -4.27 -18.00
CA ALA A 222 -26.77 -3.92 -17.55
C ALA A 222 -27.81 -4.03 -18.67
N SER A 223 -27.45 -3.71 -19.91
CA SER A 223 -28.38 -3.78 -21.04
C SER A 223 -28.63 -5.22 -21.43
N SER A 224 -27.59 -6.06 -21.46
CA SER A 224 -27.72 -7.49 -21.77
C SER A 224 -28.53 -8.26 -20.73
N GLN A 225 -28.53 -7.80 -19.47
CA GLN A 225 -29.27 -8.41 -18.37
C GLN A 225 -30.64 -7.73 -18.12
N GLY A 226 -31.11 -6.89 -19.04
CA GLY A 226 -32.42 -6.22 -18.93
C GLY A 226 -32.58 -5.35 -17.67
N CYS A 227 -31.50 -4.71 -17.22
CA CYS A 227 -31.44 -3.87 -16.02
C CYS A 227 -31.52 -2.37 -16.37
N PHE A 228 -32.50 -1.99 -17.19
CA PHE A 228 -32.74 -0.61 -17.61
C PHE A 228 -34.19 -0.19 -17.37
N TYR A 229 -34.36 1.04 -16.90
CA TYR A 229 -35.63 1.76 -16.90
C TYR A 229 -35.55 2.89 -17.93
N GLY A 230 -36.11 2.65 -19.12
CA GLY A 230 -35.94 3.53 -20.28
C GLY A 230 -34.47 3.67 -20.68
N ARG A 231 -33.90 4.89 -20.54
CA ARG A 231 -32.49 5.18 -20.87
C ARG A 231 -31.53 5.09 -19.67
N ARG A 232 -32.03 4.81 -18.47
CA ARG A 232 -31.24 4.80 -17.22
C ARG A 232 -31.09 3.37 -16.71
N VAL A 233 -29.98 3.09 -16.05
CA VAL A 233 -29.75 1.81 -15.36
C VAL A 233 -30.71 1.72 -14.17
N ASP A 234 -31.38 0.57 -14.04
CA ASP A 234 -32.26 0.28 -12.92
C ASP A 234 -31.44 -0.22 -11.72
N HIS A 235 -31.02 0.71 -10.87
CA HIS A 235 -30.22 0.41 -9.69
C HIS A 235 -30.99 -0.37 -8.61
N SER A 236 -32.32 -0.24 -8.54
CA SER A 236 -33.13 -0.97 -7.56
C SER A 236 -33.21 -2.44 -7.92
N LYS A 237 -33.52 -2.75 -9.19
CA LYS A 237 -33.52 -4.13 -9.69
C LYS A 237 -32.17 -4.82 -9.52
N ILE A 238 -31.07 -4.13 -9.81
CA ILE A 238 -29.72 -4.68 -9.63
C ILE A 238 -29.43 -4.98 -8.15
N HIS A 239 -29.80 -4.08 -7.25
CA HIS A 239 -29.60 -4.26 -5.81
C HIS A 239 -30.37 -5.46 -5.27
N GLU A 240 -31.66 -5.57 -5.61
CA GLU A 240 -32.52 -6.69 -5.25
C GLU A 240 -31.97 -8.02 -5.78
N THR A 241 -31.57 -8.06 -7.06
CA THR A 241 -31.01 -9.26 -7.69
C THR A 241 -29.74 -9.74 -6.98
N VAL A 242 -28.83 -8.82 -6.64
CA VAL A 242 -27.58 -9.14 -5.93
C VAL A 242 -27.86 -9.68 -4.52
N ILE A 243 -28.79 -9.06 -3.78
CA ILE A 243 -29.15 -9.50 -2.44
C ILE A 243 -29.85 -10.86 -2.47
N GLN A 244 -30.75 -11.08 -3.43
CA GLN A 244 -31.48 -12.34 -3.57
C GLN A 244 -30.54 -13.49 -3.93
N PHE A 245 -29.58 -13.27 -4.84
CA PHE A 245 -28.65 -14.31 -5.28
C PHE A 245 -27.66 -14.72 -4.20
N TRP A 246 -27.00 -13.76 -3.55
CA TRP A 246 -25.94 -14.06 -2.56
C TRP A 246 -26.45 -14.19 -1.13
N GLY A 247 -27.62 -13.60 -0.84
CA GLY A 247 -28.14 -13.47 0.50
C GLY A 247 -27.49 -12.33 1.29
N LYS A 248 -28.33 -11.54 1.97
CA LYS A 248 -27.91 -10.39 2.78
C LYS A 248 -26.82 -10.74 3.81
N ARG A 249 -26.96 -11.88 4.49
CA ARG A 249 -26.00 -12.34 5.51
C ARG A 249 -24.62 -12.65 4.93
N TRP A 250 -24.57 -13.27 3.75
CA TRP A 250 -23.29 -13.59 3.10
C TRP A 250 -22.55 -12.31 2.69
N LEU A 251 -23.26 -11.37 2.04
CA LEU A 251 -22.70 -10.09 1.63
C LEU A 251 -22.20 -9.25 2.81
N ALA A 252 -22.93 -9.27 3.94
CA ALA A 252 -22.51 -8.60 5.17
C ALA A 252 -21.21 -9.21 5.73
N ASN A 253 -21.14 -10.54 5.80
CA ASN A 253 -19.94 -11.24 6.26
C ASN A 253 -18.73 -11.03 5.33
N ALA A 254 -18.97 -10.86 4.03
CA ALA A 254 -17.93 -10.54 3.05
C ALA A 254 -17.47 -9.07 3.09
N GLY A 255 -18.16 -8.20 3.86
CA GLY A 255 -17.85 -6.77 3.97
C GLY A 255 -18.35 -5.93 2.79
N ILE A 256 -19.10 -6.51 1.87
CA ILE A 256 -19.51 -5.90 0.59
C ILE A 256 -21.04 -5.79 0.44
N LEU A 257 -21.80 -5.83 1.53
CA LEU A 257 -23.23 -5.51 1.49
C LEU A 257 -23.46 -4.10 0.91
N PRO A 258 -24.16 -3.94 -0.22
CA PRO A 258 -24.39 -2.63 -0.83
C PRO A 258 -25.38 -1.81 0.02
N SER A 259 -25.04 -0.55 0.27
CA SER A 259 -25.98 0.41 0.85
C SER A 259 -27.02 0.85 -0.20
N GLU A 260 -28.14 1.38 0.27
CA GLU A 260 -29.17 1.97 -0.60
C GLU A 260 -28.86 3.42 -1.00
N THR A 261 -27.83 4.02 -0.38
CA THR A 261 -27.40 5.40 -0.62
C THR A 261 -26.78 5.61 -2.00
N GLU A 262 -26.76 6.87 -2.45
CA GLU A 262 -26.10 7.29 -3.70
C GLU A 262 -24.59 7.01 -3.74
N THR A 263 -23.96 6.86 -2.56
CA THR A 263 -22.54 6.55 -2.38
C THR A 263 -22.24 5.05 -2.37
N SER A 264 -23.25 4.20 -2.59
CA SER A 264 -23.11 2.75 -2.66
C SER A 264 -22.12 2.31 -3.73
N TRP A 265 -21.26 1.35 -3.40
CA TRP A 265 -20.27 0.81 -4.35
C TRP A 265 -20.97 0.17 -5.57
N LEU A 266 -22.12 -0.47 -5.35
CA LEU A 266 -22.88 -1.14 -6.40
C LEU A 266 -23.44 -0.13 -7.40
N ARG A 267 -23.98 1.01 -6.92
CA ARG A 267 -24.38 2.11 -7.81
C ARG A 267 -23.17 2.68 -8.55
N GLY A 268 -22.04 2.86 -7.85
CA GLY A 268 -20.79 3.33 -8.42
C GLY A 268 -20.26 2.45 -9.55
N LEU A 269 -20.43 1.13 -9.44
CA LEU A 269 -19.98 0.15 -10.44
C LEU A 269 -20.73 0.28 -11.78
N PHE A 270 -22.00 0.66 -11.77
CA PHE A 270 -22.78 0.90 -12.99
C PHE A 270 -22.71 2.35 -13.50
N ARG A 271 -21.88 3.19 -12.88
CA ARG A 271 -21.65 4.59 -13.27
C ARG A 271 -20.28 4.75 -13.93
N LYS A 272 -19.94 5.98 -14.32
CA LYS A 272 -18.58 6.32 -14.80
C LYS A 272 -17.57 5.97 -13.72
N HIS A 273 -16.70 5.01 -14.03
CA HIS A 273 -15.67 4.57 -13.11
C HIS A 273 -14.64 5.69 -12.92
N ARG A 274 -14.42 6.05 -11.65
CA ARG A 274 -13.41 7.04 -11.22
C ARG A 274 -12.35 6.41 -10.32
N LYS A 275 -12.55 5.14 -9.96
CA LYS A 275 -11.69 4.32 -9.11
C LYS A 275 -11.80 2.87 -9.54
N SER A 276 -10.87 2.05 -9.07
CA SER A 276 -10.98 0.59 -9.15
C SER A 276 -11.99 0.07 -8.12
N PHE A 277 -12.69 -1.00 -8.49
CA PHE A 277 -13.46 -1.84 -7.59
C PHE A 277 -12.72 -3.17 -7.40
N SER A 278 -12.96 -3.82 -6.27
CA SER A 278 -12.32 -5.09 -5.91
C SER A 278 -12.82 -6.25 -6.77
N PHE A 279 -11.98 -7.27 -6.95
CA PHE A 279 -12.36 -8.47 -7.70
C PHE A 279 -13.66 -9.11 -7.18
N ALA A 280 -13.88 -9.08 -5.85
CA ALA A 280 -15.08 -9.62 -5.24
C ALA A 280 -16.34 -8.83 -5.63
N GLU A 281 -16.27 -7.49 -5.68
CA GLU A 281 -17.38 -6.66 -6.15
C GLU A 281 -17.76 -6.99 -7.60
N HIS A 282 -16.76 -7.21 -8.47
CA HIS A 282 -17.00 -7.65 -9.84
C HIS A 282 -17.62 -9.06 -9.91
N ILE A 283 -17.04 -10.06 -9.22
CA ILE A 283 -17.54 -11.45 -9.19
C ILE A 283 -18.98 -11.49 -8.69
N VAL A 284 -19.29 -10.78 -7.60
CA VAL A 284 -20.62 -10.76 -6.99
C VAL A 284 -21.67 -10.24 -7.97
N VAL A 285 -21.39 -9.13 -8.64
CA VAL A 285 -22.35 -8.52 -9.57
C VAL A 285 -22.50 -9.34 -10.84
N ILE A 286 -21.39 -9.79 -11.43
CA ILE A 286 -21.41 -10.57 -12.67
C ILE A 286 -22.14 -11.90 -12.43
N SER A 287 -21.83 -12.61 -11.35
CA SER A 287 -22.48 -13.89 -11.05
C SER A 287 -23.97 -13.71 -10.76
N ALA A 288 -24.35 -12.68 -9.98
CA ALA A 288 -25.75 -12.47 -9.63
C ALA A 288 -26.62 -12.10 -10.84
N LEU A 289 -26.18 -11.13 -11.64
CA LEU A 289 -26.99 -10.66 -12.77
C LEU A 289 -27.03 -11.66 -13.93
N SER A 290 -26.00 -12.48 -14.09
CA SER A 290 -25.98 -13.56 -15.09
C SER A 290 -26.53 -14.89 -14.58
N ASN A 291 -26.98 -14.95 -13.32
CA ASN A 291 -27.34 -16.19 -12.64
C ASN A 291 -26.25 -17.29 -12.76
N GLY A 292 -24.98 -16.89 -12.66
CA GLY A 292 -23.81 -17.76 -12.77
C GLY A 292 -23.41 -18.14 -14.20
N ALA A 293 -24.15 -17.72 -15.23
CA ALA A 293 -23.88 -18.12 -16.62
C ALA A 293 -22.62 -17.49 -17.23
N ILE A 294 -22.17 -16.35 -16.71
CA ILE A 294 -20.99 -15.65 -17.23
C ILE A 294 -19.83 -15.82 -16.24
N SER A 295 -18.69 -16.30 -16.73
CA SER A 295 -17.46 -16.34 -15.93
C SER A 295 -16.82 -14.95 -15.84
N ILE A 296 -16.08 -14.71 -14.76
CA ILE A 296 -15.32 -13.48 -14.57
C ILE A 296 -14.24 -13.32 -15.65
N GLY A 297 -13.68 -14.43 -16.14
CA GLY A 297 -12.76 -14.45 -17.28
C GLY A 297 -13.41 -13.94 -18.56
N ASP A 298 -14.61 -14.42 -18.89
CA ASP A 298 -15.36 -13.94 -20.07
C ASP A 298 -15.73 -12.46 -19.93
N ALA A 299 -16.10 -12.04 -18.72
CA ALA A 299 -16.39 -10.64 -18.44
C ALA A 299 -15.14 -9.76 -18.61
N ILE A 300 -13.98 -10.21 -18.14
CA ILE A 300 -12.69 -9.52 -18.31
C ILE A 300 -12.31 -9.45 -19.79
N ASP A 301 -12.42 -10.55 -20.52
CA ASP A 301 -12.15 -10.60 -21.95
C ASP A 301 -13.05 -9.62 -22.71
N LYS A 302 -14.36 -9.66 -22.46
CA LYS A 302 -15.32 -8.72 -23.03
C LYS A 302 -15.00 -7.27 -22.68
N ALA A 303 -14.70 -6.98 -21.41
CA ALA A 303 -14.35 -5.64 -20.95
C ALA A 303 -13.06 -5.12 -21.63
N SER A 304 -12.07 -5.99 -21.82
CA SER A 304 -10.81 -5.64 -22.49
C SER A 304 -10.98 -5.27 -23.97
N ARG A 305 -12.05 -5.76 -24.61
CA ARG A 305 -12.40 -5.50 -26.01
C ARG A 305 -13.41 -4.36 -26.19
N MET A 306 -13.87 -3.74 -25.10
CA MET A 306 -14.82 -2.62 -25.18
C MET A 306 -14.19 -1.45 -25.95
N VAL A 307 -14.84 -1.06 -27.04
CA VAL A 307 -14.48 0.13 -27.81
C VAL A 307 -14.84 1.34 -26.97
N ILE A 308 -13.82 2.09 -26.56
CA ILE A 308 -14.02 3.39 -25.95
C ILE A 308 -14.03 4.37 -27.11
N ASN A 309 -15.17 4.99 -27.39
CA ASN A 309 -15.14 6.25 -28.12
C ASN A 309 -14.35 7.21 -27.24
N SER A 310 -13.10 7.45 -27.62
CA SER A 310 -12.28 8.47 -27.00
C SER A 310 -13.06 9.77 -27.07
N GLU A 311 -13.66 10.18 -25.96
CA GLU A 311 -13.75 11.60 -25.63
C GLU A 311 -12.30 12.09 -25.67
N LYS A 312 -11.90 12.62 -26.85
CA LYS A 312 -10.58 13.21 -27.17
C LYS A 312 -9.45 12.70 -26.26
N VAL A 313 -8.85 11.58 -26.65
CA VAL A 313 -7.46 11.32 -26.25
C VAL A 313 -6.68 12.43 -26.94
N ILE A 314 -6.31 13.45 -26.17
CA ILE A 314 -5.24 14.38 -26.53
C ILE A 314 -4.02 13.47 -26.70
N GLN A 315 -3.74 13.10 -27.95
CA GLN A 315 -2.42 12.63 -28.29
C GLN A 315 -1.49 13.80 -27.96
N GLU A 316 -0.55 13.57 -27.06
CA GLU A 316 0.66 14.36 -26.98
C GLU A 316 1.37 14.24 -28.34
N LYS A 317 0.93 15.05 -29.31
CA LYS A 317 1.82 15.50 -30.37
C LYS A 317 2.63 16.62 -29.74
N GLU A 318 3.95 16.47 -29.75
CA GLU A 318 4.85 17.62 -29.68
C GLU A 318 4.32 18.66 -30.68
N PRO A 319 4.08 19.92 -30.27
CA PRO A 319 3.59 20.91 -31.20
C PRO A 319 4.68 21.16 -32.23
N GLU A 320 4.42 20.75 -33.48
CA GLU A 320 5.03 21.41 -34.64
C GLU A 320 4.84 22.91 -34.44
N LEU A 321 5.95 23.64 -34.40
CA LEU A 321 6.00 25.09 -34.36
C LEU A 321 5.10 25.62 -35.49
N ILE A 322 3.90 26.08 -35.12
CA ILE A 322 3.04 26.82 -36.04
C ILE A 322 3.75 28.16 -36.29
N THR A 323 4.38 28.25 -37.46
CA THR A 323 4.98 29.45 -38.02
C THR A 323 3.97 30.60 -38.00
N GLU A 324 4.41 31.79 -37.59
CA GLU A 324 3.61 32.94 -37.16
C GLU A 324 2.62 33.56 -38.18
N ASN A 325 2.38 32.97 -39.36
CA ASN A 325 1.79 33.69 -40.48
C ASN A 325 0.28 33.51 -40.75
N GLN A 326 -0.51 32.84 -39.90
CA GLN A 326 -1.99 32.83 -40.05
C GLN A 326 -2.75 32.78 -38.71
N LEU A 327 -2.54 33.75 -37.82
CA LEU A 327 -3.42 33.92 -36.66
C LEU A 327 -4.75 34.54 -37.09
N SER A 328 -5.87 33.92 -36.70
CA SER A 328 -7.20 34.51 -36.92
C SER A 328 -7.38 35.80 -36.13
N GLN A 329 -8.32 36.65 -36.57
CA GLN A 329 -8.60 37.93 -35.92
C GLN A 329 -9.01 37.78 -34.44
N ASP A 330 -9.66 36.67 -34.09
CA ASP A 330 -10.01 36.35 -32.70
C ASP A 330 -8.77 35.92 -31.88
N GLN A 331 -7.82 35.18 -32.48
CA GLN A 331 -6.57 34.79 -31.81
C GLN A 331 -5.67 36.00 -31.55
N ILE A 332 -5.60 36.95 -32.48
CA ILE A 332 -4.85 38.21 -32.31
C ILE A 332 -5.45 39.03 -31.16
N LYS A 333 -6.78 39.20 -31.14
CA LYS A 333 -7.49 39.89 -30.05
C LYS A 333 -7.27 39.22 -28.70
N TRP A 334 -7.19 37.89 -28.67
CA TRP A 334 -6.92 37.17 -27.43
C TRP A 334 -5.50 37.34 -26.93
N LYS A 335 -4.49 37.30 -27.83
CA LYS A 335 -3.10 37.61 -27.48
C LYS A 335 -2.96 39.03 -26.90
N GLN A 336 -3.60 40.02 -27.51
CA GLN A 336 -3.61 41.40 -26.98
C GLN A 336 -4.22 41.50 -25.58
N LEU A 337 -5.25 40.70 -25.27
CA LEU A 337 -5.82 40.63 -23.93
C LEU A 337 -4.89 39.93 -22.92
N LEU A 338 -4.15 38.91 -23.38
CA LEU A 338 -3.18 38.18 -22.54
C LEU A 338 -1.91 39.00 -22.24
N GLU A 339 -1.53 39.94 -23.12
CA GLU A 339 -0.43 40.90 -22.87
C GLU A 339 -0.78 41.88 -21.74
N GLN A 340 -2.06 42.15 -21.50
CA GLN A 340 -2.52 43.10 -20.50
C GLN A 340 -2.94 42.45 -19.18
N MET A 341 -3.38 41.19 -19.20
CA MET A 341 -3.92 40.52 -18.02
C MET A 341 -3.86 38.98 -18.12
N PRO A 342 -3.84 38.26 -16.97
CA PRO A 342 -3.73 36.80 -16.98
C PRO A 342 -4.99 36.13 -17.57
N PRO A 343 -4.86 34.90 -18.13
CA PRO A 343 -5.92 34.21 -18.87
C PRO A 343 -7.28 34.15 -18.18
N LYS A 344 -7.28 34.02 -16.84
CA LYS A 344 -8.50 34.00 -16.04
C LYS A 344 -9.24 35.35 -16.06
N ALA A 345 -8.51 36.46 -15.99
CA ALA A 345 -9.06 37.80 -16.07
C ALA A 345 -9.51 38.12 -17.51
N SER A 346 -8.69 37.77 -18.51
CA SER A 346 -9.02 37.94 -19.94
C SER A 346 -10.32 37.22 -20.30
N ARG A 347 -10.55 36.02 -19.72
CA ARG A 347 -11.77 35.25 -19.92
C ARG A 347 -13.01 35.89 -19.29
N GLN A 348 -12.85 36.54 -18.15
CA GLN A 348 -13.96 37.26 -17.52
C GLN A 348 -14.30 38.54 -18.27
N GLN A 349 -13.29 39.25 -18.78
CA GLN A 349 -13.47 40.47 -19.55
C GLN A 349 -14.14 40.20 -20.91
N ASN A 350 -13.76 39.13 -21.61
CA ASN A 350 -14.35 38.79 -22.92
C ASN A 350 -14.69 37.30 -23.04
N SER A 351 -15.74 36.91 -22.32
CA SER A 351 -16.24 35.52 -22.27
C SER A 351 -16.72 35.02 -23.63
N ALA A 352 -17.27 35.90 -24.47
CA ALA A 352 -17.74 35.56 -25.82
C ALA A 352 -16.57 35.26 -26.79
N LEU A 353 -15.49 36.03 -26.74
CA LEU A 353 -14.26 35.75 -27.49
C LEU A 353 -13.63 34.43 -27.05
N TYR A 354 -13.52 34.20 -25.74
CA TYR A 354 -13.05 32.93 -25.20
C TYR A 354 -13.89 31.74 -25.68
N ALA A 355 -15.22 31.86 -25.65
CA ALA A 355 -16.11 30.79 -26.10
C ALA A 355 -16.00 30.49 -27.60
N ARG A 356 -15.73 31.50 -28.45
CA ARG A 356 -15.47 31.31 -29.88
C ARG A 356 -14.14 30.60 -30.13
N LEU A 357 -13.07 31.03 -29.45
CA LEU A 357 -11.76 30.40 -29.52
C LEU A 357 -11.75 28.99 -28.95
N TYR A 358 -12.48 28.74 -27.86
CA TYR A 358 -12.58 27.42 -27.25
C TYR A 358 -13.26 26.41 -28.18
N ARG A 359 -14.20 26.86 -29.02
CA ARG A 359 -14.89 25.99 -29.99
C ARG A 359 -14.05 25.74 -31.24
N ASN A 360 -13.40 26.78 -31.76
CA ASN A 360 -12.79 26.76 -33.09
C ASN A 360 -11.27 26.56 -33.06
N HIS A 361 -10.60 26.95 -31.98
CA HIS A 361 -9.15 26.96 -31.81
C HIS A 361 -8.73 26.48 -30.41
N TYR A 362 -9.31 25.36 -29.96
CA TYR A 362 -9.13 24.84 -28.60
C TYR A 362 -7.67 24.59 -28.23
N ASP A 363 -6.92 23.86 -29.06
CA ASP A 363 -5.54 23.45 -28.73
C ASP A 363 -4.61 24.67 -28.63
N TRP A 364 -4.78 25.64 -29.54
CA TRP A 364 -4.07 26.91 -29.50
C TRP A 364 -4.42 27.73 -28.25
N LEU A 365 -5.70 27.77 -27.85
CA LEU A 365 -6.17 28.53 -26.69
C LEU A 365 -5.61 27.95 -25.38
N ILE A 366 -5.63 26.63 -25.22
CA ILE A 366 -5.09 25.98 -24.03
C ILE A 366 -3.56 26.17 -23.95
N TYR A 367 -2.87 26.04 -25.09
CA TYR A 367 -1.44 26.28 -25.15
C TYR A 367 -1.09 27.73 -24.78
N ILE A 368 -1.71 28.72 -25.43
CA ILE A 368 -1.39 30.13 -25.17
C ILE A 368 -1.80 30.55 -23.75
N ASP A 369 -2.93 30.07 -23.23
CA ASP A 369 -3.32 30.33 -21.84
C ASP A 369 -2.36 29.67 -20.83
N SER A 370 -1.70 28.58 -21.21
CA SER A 370 -0.66 27.94 -20.37
C SER A 370 0.65 28.72 -20.38
N VAL A 371 1.03 29.29 -21.52
CA VAL A 371 2.23 30.14 -21.66
C VAL A 371 2.08 31.43 -20.83
N TYR A 372 0.88 32.02 -20.81
CA TYR A 372 0.58 33.25 -20.06
C TYR A 372 0.00 32.97 -18.65
N HIS A 373 -0.04 31.70 -18.22
CA HIS A 373 -0.37 31.36 -16.84
C HIS A 373 0.84 31.66 -15.95
N ALA A 374 0.71 32.65 -15.06
CA ALA A 374 1.63 32.77 -13.93
C ALA A 374 1.34 31.64 -12.92
N ASP A 375 2.38 30.94 -12.47
CA ASP A 375 2.30 29.90 -11.45
C ASP A 375 1.60 30.42 -10.18
N TYR A 376 0.38 29.94 -9.93
CA TYR A 376 -0.36 30.30 -8.74
C TYR A 376 0.00 29.37 -7.59
N ILE A 377 0.91 29.81 -6.71
CA ILE A 377 1.17 29.15 -5.43
C ILE A 377 -0.09 29.31 -4.56
N THR A 378 -0.82 28.22 -4.36
CA THR A 378 -1.94 28.19 -3.40
C THR A 378 -1.41 28.25 -1.98
N VAL A 379 -1.38 29.44 -1.38
CA VAL A 379 -1.04 29.61 0.04
C VAL A 379 -2.26 29.18 0.88
N ASN A 380 -2.20 27.98 1.45
CA ASN A 380 -3.21 27.50 2.39
C ASN A 380 -3.12 28.29 3.72
N LYS A 381 -4.07 29.21 3.94
CA LYS A 381 -4.17 30.06 5.14
C LYS A 381 -4.89 29.40 6.34
N ARG A 382 -5.22 28.11 6.28
CA ARG A 382 -6.00 27.41 7.33
C ARG A 382 -5.31 27.38 8.70
N VAL A 383 -3.99 27.49 8.72
CA VAL A 383 -3.19 27.49 9.95
C VAL A 383 -2.37 28.77 9.97
N ASP A 384 -2.56 29.57 11.01
CA ASP A 384 -1.69 30.70 11.34
C ASP A 384 -0.37 30.14 11.91
N TRP A 385 0.63 30.01 11.04
CA TRP A 385 1.94 29.48 11.39
C TRP A 385 2.71 30.36 12.36
N PRO A 386 2.73 31.71 12.21
CA PRO A 386 3.31 32.59 13.21
C PRO A 386 2.71 32.42 14.62
N GLN A 387 1.38 32.37 14.74
CA GLN A 387 0.72 32.16 16.02
C GLN A 387 1.03 30.78 16.60
N ARG A 388 1.02 29.74 15.74
CA ARG A 388 1.37 28.38 16.14
C ARG A 388 2.81 28.27 16.63
N ASP A 389 3.75 28.92 15.94
CA ASP A 389 5.17 28.92 16.32
C ASP A 389 5.37 29.58 17.69
N LYS A 390 4.65 30.66 17.98
CA LYS A 390 4.65 31.29 19.31
C LYS A 390 4.10 30.36 20.40
N GLN A 391 3.00 29.66 20.13
CA GLN A 391 2.39 28.73 21.07
C GLN A 391 3.29 27.54 21.37
N VAL A 392 3.83 26.90 20.32
CA VAL A 392 4.73 25.76 20.45
C VAL A 392 6.04 26.15 21.16
N THR A 393 6.56 27.35 20.90
CA THR A 393 7.72 27.92 21.62
C THR A 393 7.46 28.00 23.12
N LYS A 394 6.25 28.41 23.54
CA LYS A 394 5.88 28.50 24.96
C LYS A 394 5.75 27.12 25.60
N GLU A 395 5.12 26.18 24.91
CA GLU A 395 4.99 24.79 25.36
C GLU A 395 6.36 24.11 25.50
N LEU A 396 7.24 24.28 24.51
CA LEU A 396 8.60 23.73 24.53
C LEU A 396 9.42 24.26 25.70
N ARG A 397 9.32 25.56 25.99
CA ARG A 397 10.01 26.17 27.13
C ARG A 397 9.53 25.56 28.45
N HIS A 398 8.22 25.50 28.65
CA HIS A 398 7.65 24.94 29.87
C HIS A 398 7.99 23.45 30.03
N ALA A 399 7.93 22.68 28.94
CA ALA A 399 8.35 21.28 28.95
C ALA A 399 9.84 21.14 29.31
N TYR A 400 10.71 21.98 28.74
CA TYR A 400 12.13 21.96 29.06
C TYR A 400 12.42 22.35 30.51
N GLU A 401 11.82 23.42 31.02
CA GLU A 401 11.99 23.89 32.41
C GLU A 401 11.61 22.79 33.43
N ASN A 402 10.51 22.05 33.17
CA ASN A 402 10.10 20.94 34.03
C ASN A 402 11.04 19.72 33.96
N LEU A 403 11.77 19.56 32.86
CA LEU A 403 12.60 18.38 32.60
C LEU A 403 14.10 18.64 32.86
N SER A 404 14.55 19.89 32.82
CA SER A 404 15.97 20.23 32.93
C SER A 404 16.54 19.98 34.32
N GLU A 405 15.70 20.05 35.36
CA GLU A 405 16.09 19.78 36.75
C GLU A 405 16.00 18.28 37.10
N ASP A 406 15.27 17.49 36.31
CA ASP A 406 15.12 16.06 36.55
C ASP A 406 16.30 15.27 35.96
N LEU A 407 17.30 15.00 36.79
CA LEU A 407 18.43 14.12 36.44
C LEU A 407 18.00 12.69 36.09
N SER A 408 16.79 12.26 36.49
CA SER A 408 16.22 10.95 36.16
C SER A 408 15.56 10.90 34.77
N ALA A 409 15.25 12.05 34.18
CA ALA A 409 14.52 12.14 32.93
C ALA A 409 15.21 11.36 31.78
N PRO A 410 14.43 10.78 30.84
CA PRO A 410 14.97 10.26 29.59
C PRO A 410 15.80 11.31 28.83
N ARG A 411 16.59 10.86 27.86
CA ARG A 411 17.34 11.79 27.00
C ARG A 411 16.39 12.81 26.38
N LEU A 412 16.71 14.09 26.53
CA LEU A 412 15.93 15.18 25.97
C LEU A 412 16.19 15.32 24.47
N SER A 413 15.91 14.26 23.71
CA SER A 413 16.04 14.25 22.26
C SER A 413 14.99 15.13 21.61
N ARG A 414 15.26 15.61 20.39
CA ARG A 414 14.28 16.37 19.58
C ARG A 414 12.91 15.67 19.50
N THR A 415 12.91 14.35 19.30
CA THR A 415 11.69 13.54 19.24
C THR A 415 10.99 13.50 20.60
N PHE A 416 11.73 13.29 21.69
CA PHE A 416 11.17 13.27 23.04
C PHE A 416 10.51 14.61 23.40
N LEU A 417 11.18 15.74 23.14
CA LEU A 417 10.64 17.07 23.39
C LEU A 417 9.38 17.37 22.55
N ILE A 418 9.34 16.95 21.28
CA ILE A 418 8.14 17.08 20.42
C ILE A 418 6.98 16.23 20.96
N HIS A 419 7.25 15.08 21.58
CA HIS A 419 6.24 14.20 22.16
C HIS A 419 5.56 14.79 23.41
N GLN A 420 6.15 15.81 24.04
CA GLN A 420 5.55 16.53 25.16
C GLN A 420 4.54 17.61 24.71
N LEU A 421 4.36 17.82 23.39
CA LEU A 421 3.51 18.87 22.83
C LEU A 421 2.12 18.35 22.44
N GLU A 422 1.09 19.19 22.57
CA GLU A 422 -0.30 18.82 22.24
C GLU A 422 -0.48 18.49 20.75
N HIS A 423 0.23 19.20 19.87
CA HIS A 423 0.10 19.08 18.42
C HIS A 423 1.30 18.39 17.75
N ARG A 424 1.86 17.36 18.41
CA ARG A 424 3.09 16.66 17.98
C ARG A 424 3.16 16.35 16.47
N ALA A 425 2.11 15.76 15.90
CA ALA A 425 2.11 15.32 14.50
C ALA A 425 2.14 16.48 13.50
N THR A 426 1.56 17.63 13.87
CA THR A 426 1.58 18.83 13.04
C THR A 426 2.92 19.53 13.14
N VAL A 427 3.47 19.65 14.36
CA VAL A 427 4.79 20.25 14.59
C VAL A 427 5.86 19.44 13.86
N GLU A 428 5.94 18.13 14.09
CA GLU A 428 6.94 17.24 13.49
C GLU A 428 6.98 17.36 11.96
N LYS A 429 5.81 17.37 11.30
CA LYS A 429 5.70 17.44 9.83
C LYS A 429 5.94 18.83 9.24
N ASN A 430 5.85 19.89 10.05
CA ASN A 430 5.87 21.28 9.58
C ASN A 430 6.91 22.15 10.29
N LEU A 431 7.97 21.56 10.87
CA LEU A 431 9.06 22.30 11.53
C LEU A 431 9.68 23.40 10.66
N HIS A 432 9.74 23.21 9.34
CA HIS A 432 10.23 24.21 8.39
C HIS A 432 9.40 25.51 8.39
N ARG A 433 8.18 25.49 8.93
CA ARG A 433 7.28 26.65 9.07
C ARG A 433 7.26 27.23 10.48
N LEU A 434 8.05 26.66 11.40
CA LEU A 434 8.10 26.98 12.82
C LEU A 434 9.54 27.34 13.22
N PRO A 435 10.10 28.45 12.70
CA PRO A 435 11.52 28.78 12.90
C PRO A 435 11.91 28.95 14.36
N ARG A 436 11.07 29.58 15.21
CA ARG A 436 11.38 29.81 16.62
C ARG A 436 11.41 28.50 17.40
N SER A 437 10.41 27.65 17.17
CA SER A 437 10.33 26.32 17.77
C SER A 437 11.48 25.42 17.31
N SER A 438 11.86 25.50 16.03
CA SER A 438 12.99 24.74 15.51
C SER A 438 14.31 25.15 16.13
N THR A 439 14.55 26.45 16.33
CA THR A 439 15.74 26.96 17.03
C THR A 439 15.76 26.50 18.48
N LEU A 440 14.65 26.63 19.22
CA LEU A 440 14.58 26.15 20.60
C LEU A 440 14.81 24.64 20.72
N LEU A 441 14.24 23.85 19.82
CA LEU A 441 14.50 22.41 19.80
C LEU A 441 15.98 22.11 19.60
N SER A 442 16.68 22.85 18.73
CA SER A 442 18.13 22.67 18.55
C SER A 442 18.93 23.05 19.80
N ILE A 443 18.47 24.04 20.58
CA ILE A 443 19.11 24.47 21.83
C ILE A 443 18.84 23.48 22.98
N TYR A 444 17.60 23.00 23.12
CA TYR A 444 17.19 22.13 24.21
C TYR A 444 17.49 20.64 23.97
N THR A 445 17.88 20.27 22.76
CA THR A 445 18.16 18.87 22.45
C THR A 445 19.48 18.45 23.08
N GLU A 446 19.40 17.47 23.97
CA GLU A 446 20.56 16.86 24.60
C GLU A 446 21.27 15.94 23.60
N SER A 447 22.56 16.16 23.40
CA SER A 447 23.45 15.27 22.65
C SER A 447 23.61 13.91 23.35
N ILE A 448 24.21 12.94 22.66
CA ILE A 448 24.52 11.64 23.28
C ILE A 448 25.51 11.81 24.42
N THR A 449 26.54 12.65 24.21
CA THR A 449 27.59 12.95 25.19
C THR A 449 27.01 13.59 26.46
N GLU A 450 26.20 14.64 26.32
CA GLU A 450 25.58 15.32 27.48
C GLU A 450 24.69 14.36 28.29
N TYR A 451 23.90 13.52 27.61
CA TYR A 451 23.06 12.54 28.29
C TYR A 451 23.86 11.47 29.03
N GLN A 452 24.95 10.99 28.43
CA GLN A 452 25.85 10.03 29.06
C GLN A 452 26.55 10.67 30.28
N ALA A 453 27.03 11.91 30.16
CA ALA A 453 27.61 12.66 31.26
C ALA A 453 26.61 12.85 32.40
N ARG A 454 25.38 13.30 32.11
CA ARG A 454 24.32 13.47 33.12
C ARG A 454 24.01 12.18 33.88
N ARG A 455 23.92 11.04 33.16
CA ARG A 455 23.71 9.72 33.78
C ARG A 455 24.87 9.28 34.65
N LEU A 456 26.10 9.56 34.21
CA LEU A 456 27.31 9.24 34.95
C LEU A 456 27.41 10.06 36.24
N THR A 457 27.23 11.38 36.13
CA THR A 457 27.22 12.32 37.26
C THR A 457 26.14 11.97 38.29
N ARG A 458 24.92 11.66 37.85
CA ARG A 458 23.84 11.21 38.74
C ARG A 458 24.20 9.92 39.48
N ALA A 459 24.79 8.95 38.79
CA ALA A 459 25.20 7.69 39.40
C ALA A 459 26.27 7.92 40.47
N TYR A 460 27.25 8.79 40.20
CA TYR A 460 28.31 9.14 41.13
C TYR A 460 27.79 9.80 42.40
N PHE A 461 26.99 10.87 42.29
CA PHE A 461 26.40 11.53 43.47
C PHE A 461 25.53 10.57 44.29
N SER A 462 24.73 9.73 43.63
CA SER A 462 23.92 8.72 44.32
C SER A 462 24.77 7.68 45.07
N MET A 463 25.97 7.35 44.61
CA MET A 463 26.90 6.46 45.31
C MET A 463 27.58 7.18 46.49
N GLN A 464 27.96 8.45 46.32
CA GLN A 464 28.54 9.27 47.38
C GLN A 464 27.56 9.46 48.55
N GLU A 465 26.31 9.82 48.27
CA GLU A 465 25.26 9.99 49.29
C GLU A 465 25.00 8.70 50.10
N ARG A 466 25.22 7.54 49.48
CA ARG A 466 25.03 6.22 50.10
C ARG A 466 26.29 5.67 50.77
N GLY A 467 27.40 6.42 50.77
CA GLY A 467 28.67 5.98 51.33
C GLY A 467 29.25 4.72 50.67
N GLN A 468 28.95 4.50 49.39
CA GLN A 468 29.41 3.33 48.65
C GLN A 468 30.80 3.56 48.07
N GLU A 469 31.64 2.52 48.07
CA GLU A 469 32.95 2.55 47.41
C GLU A 469 32.76 2.72 45.89
N ILE A 470 33.39 3.75 45.31
CA ILE A 470 33.21 4.10 43.90
C ILE A 470 34.30 3.43 43.06
N LYS A 471 33.97 2.27 42.50
CA LYS A 471 34.81 1.58 41.50
C LYS A 471 34.30 1.84 40.08
N ARG A 472 35.19 1.81 39.10
CA ARG A 472 34.85 2.04 37.68
C ARG A 472 33.66 1.19 37.22
N TRP A 473 33.72 -0.12 37.45
CA TRP A 473 32.69 -1.06 36.98
C TRP A 473 31.35 -0.86 37.69
N SER A 474 31.36 -0.47 38.98
CA SER A 474 30.12 -0.26 39.74
C SER A 474 29.44 1.03 39.33
N LEU A 475 30.23 2.09 39.09
CA LEU A 475 29.73 3.38 38.61
C LEU A 475 29.14 3.27 37.19
N LEU A 476 29.82 2.58 36.27
CA LEU A 476 29.30 2.33 34.91
C LEU A 476 28.00 1.52 34.93
N ARG A 477 27.90 0.51 35.81
CA ARG A 477 26.69 -0.30 35.98
C ARG A 477 25.52 0.53 36.47
N GLN A 478 25.73 1.38 37.48
CA GLN A 478 24.69 2.24 38.04
C GLN A 478 24.28 3.37 37.09
N ALA A 479 25.23 3.89 36.30
CA ALA A 479 24.94 4.83 35.23
C ALA A 479 24.22 4.14 34.05
N GLY A 480 24.34 2.82 33.91
CA GLY A 480 23.84 2.01 32.79
C GLY A 480 24.58 2.28 31.47
N LEU A 481 25.90 2.48 31.56
CA LEU A 481 26.81 2.74 30.45
C LEU A 481 27.72 1.52 30.21
N SER A 482 28.21 1.37 28.97
CA SER A 482 29.23 0.36 28.60
C SER A 482 30.41 1.04 27.93
N ASP A 483 31.59 0.44 28.04
CA ASP A 483 32.81 0.98 27.44
C ASP A 483 32.71 1.08 25.91
N GLU A 484 31.96 0.19 25.23
CA GLU A 484 31.83 0.26 23.75
C GLU A 484 30.94 1.41 23.26
N ARG A 485 30.03 1.91 24.10
CA ARG A 485 29.02 2.92 23.71
C ARG A 485 29.30 4.31 24.26
N MET A 486 30.28 4.44 25.16
CA MET A 486 30.66 5.68 25.81
C MET A 486 31.45 6.58 24.87
N THR A 487 31.16 7.87 24.87
CA THR A 487 31.94 8.84 24.07
C THR A 487 33.27 9.17 24.73
N ALA A 488 34.26 9.60 23.94
CA ALA A 488 35.60 9.91 24.44
C ALA A 488 35.60 10.94 25.59
N ILE A 489 34.79 12.00 25.46
CA ILE A 489 34.64 13.05 26.48
C ILE A 489 34.10 12.47 27.80
N VAL A 490 33.13 11.54 27.74
CA VAL A 490 32.58 10.91 28.95
C VAL A 490 33.57 9.92 29.56
N ALA A 491 34.40 9.29 28.73
CA ALA A 491 35.48 8.43 29.20
C ALA A 491 36.57 9.20 29.95
N GLU A 492 36.88 10.43 29.53
CA GLU A 492 37.77 11.36 30.25
C GLU A 492 37.14 11.82 31.56
N LEU A 493 35.88 12.28 31.53
CA LEU A 493 35.13 12.64 32.73
C LEU A 493 35.11 11.50 33.76
N LEU A 494 34.87 10.27 33.32
CA LEU A 494 34.91 9.09 34.18
C LEU A 494 36.29 8.87 34.83
N LYS A 495 37.39 9.17 34.14
CA LYS A 495 38.73 9.06 34.72
C LYS A 495 38.96 10.08 35.82
N GLU A 496 38.58 11.34 35.58
CA GLU A 496 38.70 12.43 36.56
C GLU A 496 37.89 12.13 37.83
N MET A 497 36.62 11.72 37.68
CA MET A 497 35.75 11.38 38.81
C MET A 497 36.29 10.21 39.66
N LEU A 498 37.00 9.26 39.04
CA LEU A 498 37.61 8.15 39.76
C LEU A 498 38.90 8.56 40.48
N SER A 499 39.68 9.50 39.92
CA SER A 499 40.89 10.02 40.57
C SER A 499 40.62 10.91 41.80
N GLU A 500 39.45 11.53 41.89
CA GLU A 500 39.03 12.31 43.07
C GLU A 500 38.47 11.42 44.20
N SER A 501 38.17 10.15 43.91
CA SER A 501 37.55 9.19 44.84
C SER A 501 38.55 8.23 45.52
N THR A 502 39.82 8.30 45.14
CA THR A 502 40.98 7.61 45.75
C THR A 502 41.74 8.55 46.66
#